data_AF-A0A1Z5SZK8-F1
#
_entry.id   AF-A0A1Z5SZK8-F1
#
_cell.length_a   1.000
_cell.length_b   1.000
_cell.length_c   1.000
_cell.angle_alpha   90.00
_cell.angle_beta   90.00
_cell.angle_gamma   90.00
#
_symmetry.space_group_name_H-M   'P 1'
#
loop_
_entity.id
_entity.type
_entity.pdbx_description
1 polymer ?
#
loop_
_entity_poly.entity_id
_entity_poly.type
_entity_poly.pdbx_seq_one_letter_code
_entity_poly.pdbx_strand_id
1 'polypeptide(L)'
;MLGLRTFQRATRAPAFRQTLQRRFASAEQGPSGIGAQGVDGAAMKNAFNSERAAVKEHAAATSDLWRKLSIYIVIPAIAIAGANAYRLWVEHWEHKSHEPPLEEQPEYPYQNIRTKNFFWGDGDKTLFWNPNVNKHNNVE
;
A
#
# COMPACT_ATOMS: atom_id res chain seq x y z
N MET A 1 69.41 -12.62 44.47
CA MET A 1 68.72 -13.92 44.28
C MET A 1 67.69 -13.71 43.18
N LEU A 2 67.88 -14.26 41.98
CA LEU A 2 67.30 -15.55 41.53
C LEU A 2 65.77 -15.57 41.75
N GLY A 3 64.86 -15.69 40.77
CA GLY A 3 64.87 -15.94 39.33
C GLY A 3 63.44 -15.65 38.81
N LEU A 4 63.26 -15.19 37.57
CA LEU A 4 62.98 -15.98 36.35
C LEU A 4 61.68 -16.81 36.38
N ARG A 5 60.75 -16.48 35.46
CA ARG A 5 59.89 -17.35 34.61
C ARG A 5 58.53 -16.67 34.30
N THR A 6 58.41 -15.93 33.18
CA THR A 6 58.00 -16.35 31.82
C THR A 6 56.49 -16.40 31.57
N PHE A 7 56.03 -15.41 30.79
CA PHE A 7 55.09 -15.41 29.66
C PHE A 7 54.02 -16.52 29.55
N GLN A 8 52.76 -16.11 29.34
CA GLN A 8 51.99 -16.60 28.19
C GLN A 8 50.87 -15.64 27.76
N ARG A 9 50.88 -15.36 26.44
CA ARG A 9 49.95 -14.56 25.65
C ARG A 9 48.72 -15.41 25.34
N ALA A 10 47.51 -14.88 25.52
CA ALA A 10 46.30 -15.46 24.93
C ALA A 10 45.31 -14.37 24.51
N THR A 11 45.20 -14.23 23.19
CA THR A 11 44.17 -13.50 22.44
C THR A 11 42.79 -14.10 22.68
N ARG A 12 41.77 -13.28 22.98
CA ARG A 12 40.36 -13.66 22.80
C ARG A 12 39.54 -12.53 22.17
N ALA A 13 38.70 -12.96 21.24
CA ALA A 13 38.00 -12.28 20.15
C ALA A 13 36.92 -11.25 20.57
N PRO A 14 36.37 -10.47 19.61
CA PRO A 14 35.45 -9.37 19.88
C PRO A 14 34.09 -9.85 20.40
N ALA A 15 33.47 -9.01 21.21
CA ALA A 15 32.11 -9.17 21.73
C ALA A 15 31.10 -9.36 20.58
N PHE A 16 30.62 -10.59 20.41
CA PHE A 16 29.52 -10.88 19.52
C PHE A 16 28.25 -10.29 20.13
N ARG A 17 27.76 -9.19 19.55
CA ARG A 17 26.43 -8.64 19.82
C ARG A 17 25.40 -9.74 19.58
N GLN A 18 24.85 -10.31 20.65
CA GLN A 18 23.66 -11.16 20.54
C GLN A 18 22.51 -10.29 20.04
N THR A 19 22.23 -10.48 18.77
CA THR A 19 21.03 -10.07 18.06
C THR A 19 19.79 -10.52 18.83
N LEU A 20 18.89 -9.57 19.08
CA LEU A 20 17.44 -9.73 19.19
C LEU A 20 16.96 -11.20 19.27
N GLN A 21 16.98 -11.79 20.47
CA GLN A 21 16.03 -12.85 20.76
C GLN A 21 14.66 -12.20 20.87
N ARG A 22 13.94 -12.09 19.73
CA ARG A 22 12.49 -12.02 19.75
C ARG A 22 12.03 -13.31 20.43
N ARG A 23 11.77 -13.23 21.74
CA ARG A 23 11.08 -14.28 22.48
C ARG A 23 9.68 -14.38 21.89
N PHE A 24 9.49 -15.31 20.96
CA PHE A 24 8.18 -15.91 20.73
C PHE A 24 7.86 -16.76 21.97
N ALA A 25 7.44 -16.10 23.04
CA ALA A 25 6.90 -16.73 24.23
C ALA A 25 5.55 -16.05 24.54
N SER A 26 4.56 -16.37 23.71
CA SER A 26 3.16 -16.15 24.02
C SER A 26 2.39 -17.41 23.68
N ALA A 27 2.81 -18.50 24.31
CA ALA A 27 2.01 -19.69 24.51
C ALA A 27 2.37 -20.18 25.90
N GLU A 28 1.36 -20.39 26.74
CA GLU A 28 1.47 -21.01 28.07
C GLU A 28 1.97 -20.13 29.22
N GLN A 29 1.29 -19.01 29.46
CA GLN A 29 1.16 -18.51 30.83
C GLN A 29 -0.24 -17.90 30.97
N GLY A 30 -1.15 -18.67 31.56
CA GLY A 30 -2.39 -18.12 32.13
C GLY A 30 -2.06 -17.11 33.23
N PRO A 31 -2.99 -16.24 33.60
CA PRO A 31 -2.71 -15.09 34.44
C PRO A 31 -2.45 -15.52 35.89
N SER A 32 -1.20 -15.74 36.25
CA SER A 32 -0.75 -15.81 37.64
C SER A 32 -0.19 -14.44 38.04
N GLY A 33 -1.10 -13.49 38.26
CA GLY A 33 -0.82 -12.16 38.77
C GLY A 33 -1.85 -11.78 39.83
N ILE A 34 -1.38 -11.16 40.92
CA ILE A 34 -2.16 -10.67 42.06
C ILE A 34 -3.25 -9.73 41.53
N GLY A 35 -4.47 -10.24 41.43
CA GLY A 35 -5.57 -9.68 40.61
C GLY A 35 -6.44 -10.75 39.96
N ALA A 36 -5.97 -12.00 39.91
CA ALA A 36 -6.70 -13.18 39.43
C ALA A 36 -7.60 -13.85 40.49
N GLN A 37 -8.29 -13.07 41.32
CA GLN A 37 -9.36 -13.59 42.19
C GLN A 37 -10.70 -13.17 41.60
N GLY A 38 -11.27 -14.04 40.76
CA GLY A 38 -12.69 -13.90 40.40
C GLY A 38 -13.16 -14.44 39.05
N VAL A 39 -12.28 -14.91 38.15
CA VAL A 39 -12.72 -15.54 36.90
C VAL A 39 -11.84 -16.72 36.54
N ASP A 40 -12.42 -17.92 36.61
CA ASP A 40 -11.74 -19.18 36.35
C ASP A 40 -11.13 -19.19 34.95
N GLY A 41 -9.83 -19.50 34.82
CA GLY A 41 -9.13 -19.55 33.54
C GLY A 41 -9.74 -20.55 32.54
N ALA A 42 -10.52 -21.53 33.00
CA ALA A 42 -11.33 -22.41 32.15
C ALA A 42 -12.58 -21.70 31.59
N ALA A 43 -13.27 -20.89 32.40
CA ALA A 43 -14.39 -20.06 31.96
C ALA A 43 -13.93 -19.00 30.94
N MET A 44 -12.75 -18.41 31.14
CA MET A 44 -12.17 -17.46 30.18
C MET A 44 -11.78 -18.12 28.85
N LYS A 45 -11.23 -19.35 28.87
CA LYS A 45 -10.95 -20.14 27.65
C LYS A 45 -12.24 -20.52 26.91
N ASN A 46 -13.30 -20.85 27.65
CA ASN A 46 -14.61 -21.17 27.06
C ASN A 46 -15.26 -19.92 26.45
N ALA A 47 -15.23 -18.77 27.14
CA ALA A 47 -15.74 -17.50 26.64
C ALA A 47 -14.99 -17.04 25.38
N PHE A 48 -13.66 -17.11 25.39
CA PHE A 48 -12.83 -16.77 24.23
C PHE A 48 -13.12 -17.66 23.02
N ASN A 49 -13.25 -18.98 23.24
CA ASN A 49 -13.59 -19.92 22.18
C ASN A 49 -15.02 -19.70 21.64
N SER A 50 -15.99 -19.39 22.51
CA SER A 50 -17.36 -19.08 22.09
C SER A 50 -17.45 -17.77 21.31
N GLU A 51 -16.71 -16.74 21.71
CA GLU A 51 -16.65 -15.47 20.98
C GLU A 51 -16.05 -15.68 19.59
N ARG A 52 -14.95 -16.43 19.48
CA ARG A 52 -14.33 -16.78 18.19
C ARG A 52 -15.29 -17.53 17.27
N ALA A 53 -16.07 -18.46 17.82
CA ALA A 53 -17.10 -19.18 17.06
C ALA A 53 -18.19 -18.22 16.56
N ALA A 54 -18.70 -17.35 17.42
CA ALA A 54 -19.69 -16.34 17.05
C ALA A 54 -19.17 -15.36 15.98
N VAL A 55 -17.93 -14.89 16.11
CA VAL A 55 -17.28 -14.03 15.11
C VAL A 55 -17.13 -14.78 13.78
N LYS A 56 -16.75 -16.06 13.81
CA LYS A 56 -16.62 -16.86 12.58
C LYS A 56 -17.96 -17.05 11.88
N GLU A 57 -19.02 -17.31 12.63
CA GLU A 57 -20.38 -17.44 12.09
C GLU A 57 -20.88 -16.11 11.49
N HIS A 58 -20.73 -15.01 12.24
CA HIS A 58 -21.09 -13.67 11.77
C HIS A 58 -20.31 -13.28 10.50
N ALA A 59 -19.01 -13.57 10.46
CA ALA A 59 -18.16 -13.32 9.29
C ALA A 59 -18.58 -14.15 8.07
N ALA A 60 -18.99 -15.41 8.26
CA ALA A 60 -19.50 -16.25 7.18
C ALA A 60 -20.78 -15.65 6.58
N ALA A 61 -21.74 -15.23 7.42
CA ALA A 61 -22.97 -14.59 6.95
C ALA A 61 -22.70 -13.24 6.25
N THR A 62 -21.84 -12.42 6.84
CA THR A 62 -21.50 -11.09 6.30
C THR A 62 -20.73 -11.20 4.98
N SER A 63 -19.78 -12.13 4.87
CA SER A 63 -19.03 -12.33 3.62
C SER A 63 -19.91 -12.84 2.48
N ASP A 64 -20.89 -13.71 2.75
CA ASP A 64 -21.87 -14.13 1.74
C ASP A 64 -22.77 -12.97 1.29
N LEU A 65 -23.23 -12.13 2.21
CA LEU A 65 -23.98 -10.91 1.89
C LEU A 65 -23.18 -9.99 0.96
N TRP A 66 -21.92 -9.67 1.31
CA TRP A 66 -21.08 -8.79 0.50
C TRP A 66 -20.78 -9.41 -0.88
N ARG A 67 -20.53 -10.72 -0.96
CA ARG A 67 -20.36 -11.41 -2.24
C ARG A 67 -21.58 -11.22 -3.14
N LYS A 68 -22.79 -11.38 -2.59
CA LYS A 68 -24.04 -11.18 -3.32
C LYS A 68 -24.19 -9.73 -3.78
N LEU A 69 -23.94 -8.74 -2.91
CA LEU A 69 -24.02 -7.33 -3.30
C LEU A 69 -23.00 -6.97 -4.39
N SER A 70 -21.75 -7.44 -4.27
CA SER A 70 -20.72 -7.23 -5.29
C SER A 70 -21.14 -7.80 -6.65
N ILE A 71 -21.74 -8.99 -6.69
CA ILE A 71 -22.14 -9.61 -7.96
C ILE A 71 -23.42 -8.98 -8.51
N TYR A 72 -24.45 -8.82 -7.68
CA TYR A 72 -25.79 -8.46 -8.16
C TYR A 72 -26.06 -6.97 -8.23
N ILE A 73 -25.28 -6.14 -7.52
CA ILE A 73 -25.46 -4.68 -7.55
C ILE A 73 -24.28 -4.01 -8.25
N VAL A 74 -23.06 -4.32 -7.82
CA VAL A 74 -21.88 -3.60 -8.33
C VAL A 74 -21.64 -3.89 -9.81
N ILE A 75 -21.79 -5.15 -10.26
CA ILE A 75 -21.61 -5.47 -11.69
C ILE A 75 -22.62 -4.72 -12.58
N PRO A 76 -23.96 -4.77 -12.32
CA PRO A 76 -24.90 -3.97 -13.10
C PRO A 76 -24.65 -2.46 -13.02
N ALA A 77 -24.28 -1.93 -11.86
CA ALA A 77 -23.98 -0.50 -11.71
C ALA A 77 -22.77 -0.09 -12.56
N ILE A 78 -21.70 -0.89 -12.57
CA ILE A 78 -20.51 -0.66 -13.41
C ILE A 78 -20.87 -0.80 -14.89
N ALA A 79 -21.74 -1.74 -15.27
CA ALA A 79 -22.17 -1.87 -16.67
C ALA A 79 -22.90 -0.61 -17.16
N ILE A 80 -23.82 -0.07 -16.35
CA ILE A 80 -24.55 1.16 -16.69
C ILE A 80 -23.61 2.37 -16.73
N ALA A 81 -22.74 2.52 -15.71
CA ALA A 81 -21.76 3.60 -15.66
C ALA A 81 -20.76 3.50 -16.83
N GLY A 82 -20.33 2.29 -17.18
CA GLY A 82 -19.44 2.02 -18.31
C GLY A 82 -20.08 2.38 -19.65
N ALA A 83 -21.35 2.05 -19.85
CA ALA A 83 -22.09 2.47 -21.05
C ALA A 83 -22.20 4.00 -21.14
N ASN A 84 -22.47 4.68 -20.02
CA ASN A 84 -22.51 6.14 -19.98
C ASN A 84 -21.14 6.76 -20.28
N ALA A 85 -20.08 6.26 -19.64
CA ALA A 85 -18.71 6.72 -19.86
C ALA A 85 -18.25 6.48 -21.30
N TYR A 86 -18.62 5.35 -21.91
CA TYR A 86 -18.34 5.08 -23.31
C TYR A 86 -19.03 6.08 -24.24
N ARG A 87 -20.30 6.40 -23.99
CA ARG A 87 -21.03 7.42 -24.75
C ARG A 87 -20.34 8.78 -24.66
N LEU A 88 -19.98 9.21 -23.45
CA LEU A 88 -19.24 10.47 -23.24
C LEU A 88 -17.86 10.45 -23.89
N TRP A 89 -17.18 9.31 -23.91
CA TRP A 89 -15.90 9.15 -24.58
C TRP A 89 -16.01 9.33 -26.10
N VAL A 90 -17.05 8.75 -26.72
CA VAL A 90 -17.33 8.96 -28.15
C VAL A 90 -17.64 10.43 -28.44
N GLU A 91 -18.52 11.06 -27.65
CA GLU A 91 -18.85 12.48 -27.78
C GLU A 91 -17.62 13.38 -27.61
N HIS A 92 -16.73 13.06 -26.68
CA HIS A 92 -15.48 13.80 -26.48
C HIS A 92 -14.60 13.76 -27.73
N TRP A 93 -14.39 12.59 -28.33
CA TRP A 93 -13.57 12.49 -29.54
C TRP A 93 -14.21 13.13 -30.77
N GLU A 94 -15.54 13.06 -30.88
CA GLU A 94 -16.28 13.79 -31.90
C GLU A 94 -16.03 15.30 -31.76
N HIS A 95 -16.20 15.87 -30.55
CA HIS A 95 -15.90 17.27 -30.29
C HIS A 95 -14.44 17.63 -30.59
N LYS A 96 -13.48 16.79 -30.19
CA LYS A 96 -12.06 16.99 -30.49
C LYS A 96 -11.76 16.99 -31.99
N SER A 97 -12.52 16.26 -32.80
CA SER A 97 -12.33 16.21 -34.26
C SER A 97 -12.75 17.50 -34.97
N HIS A 98 -13.62 18.31 -34.35
CA HIS A 98 -14.05 19.61 -34.87
C HIS A 98 -13.17 20.78 -34.40
N GLU A 99 -12.20 20.54 -33.51
CA GLU A 99 -11.27 21.57 -33.08
C GLU A 99 -10.19 21.85 -34.14
N PRO A 100 -9.61 23.06 -34.18
CA PRO A 100 -8.47 23.36 -35.03
C PRO A 100 -7.29 22.41 -34.73
N PRO A 101 -6.44 22.11 -35.74
CA PRO A 101 -5.21 21.34 -35.54
C PRO A 101 -4.41 21.85 -34.35
N LEU A 102 -3.84 20.92 -33.57
CA LEU A 102 -3.16 21.25 -32.31
C LEU A 102 -2.03 22.29 -32.50
N GLU A 103 -1.34 22.23 -33.63
CA GLU A 103 -0.27 23.17 -34.00
C GLU A 103 -0.77 24.62 -34.10
N GLU A 104 -2.00 24.82 -34.58
CA GLU A 104 -2.63 26.14 -34.77
C GLU A 104 -3.18 26.76 -33.47
N GLN A 105 -3.43 25.93 -32.45
CA GLN A 105 -4.00 26.41 -31.19
C GLN A 105 -2.98 27.32 -30.45
N PRO A 106 -3.37 28.47 -29.87
CA PRO A 106 -2.41 29.32 -29.17
C PRO A 106 -1.88 28.63 -27.91
N GLU A 107 -0.56 28.71 -27.71
CA GLU A 107 0.06 28.37 -26.43
C GLU A 107 0.35 29.65 -25.66
N TYR A 108 -0.22 29.77 -24.46
CA TYR A 108 -0.06 30.97 -23.63
C TYR A 108 1.19 30.89 -22.75
N PRO A 109 1.78 32.03 -22.33
CA PRO A 109 3.02 32.05 -21.54
C PRO A 109 2.96 31.32 -20.19
N TYR A 110 1.75 31.10 -19.66
CA TYR A 110 1.54 30.38 -18.42
C TYR A 110 1.37 28.86 -18.61
N GLN A 111 1.24 28.40 -19.85
CA GLN A 111 1.15 26.98 -20.19
C GLN A 111 2.57 26.42 -20.36
N ASN A 112 2.72 25.12 -20.08
CA ASN A 112 3.96 24.37 -20.26
C ASN A 112 5.25 25.05 -19.74
N ILE A 113 5.17 25.82 -18.66
CA ILE A 113 6.36 26.44 -18.06
C ILE A 113 7.39 25.35 -17.70
N ARG A 114 8.65 25.56 -18.09
CA ARG A 114 9.82 24.75 -17.70
C ARG A 114 10.87 25.65 -17.08
N THR A 115 10.97 25.67 -15.76
CA THR A 115 12.06 26.38 -15.04
C THR A 115 13.34 25.54 -15.01
N LYS A 116 13.20 24.22 -15.03
CA LYS A 116 14.27 23.22 -15.16
C LYS A 116 13.71 22.05 -15.96
N ASN A 117 14.51 21.53 -16.88
CA ASN A 117 14.16 20.36 -17.66
C ASN A 117 13.99 19.13 -16.76
N PHE A 118 13.11 18.22 -17.16
CA PHE A 118 13.00 16.91 -16.56
C PHE A 118 14.33 16.14 -16.70
N PHE A 119 14.60 15.24 -15.77
CA PHE A 119 15.85 14.47 -15.76
C PHE A 119 15.82 13.21 -16.66
N TRP A 120 14.77 13.06 -17.47
CA TRP A 120 14.55 11.92 -18.36
C TRP A 120 14.15 12.38 -19.76
N GLY A 121 14.27 11.46 -20.72
CA GLY A 121 13.87 11.71 -22.10
C GLY A 121 14.63 12.89 -22.71
N ASP A 122 13.90 13.78 -23.38
CA ASP A 122 14.39 15.05 -23.92
C ASP A 122 14.35 16.20 -22.91
N GLY A 123 13.87 15.94 -21.69
CA GLY A 123 13.75 16.94 -20.63
C GLY A 123 12.50 17.82 -20.71
N ASP A 124 11.63 17.64 -21.70
CA ASP A 124 10.43 18.47 -21.87
C ASP A 124 9.12 17.71 -21.62
N LYS A 125 9.05 16.45 -22.07
CA LYS A 125 7.81 15.67 -22.00
C LYS A 125 7.57 15.07 -20.62
N THR A 126 6.35 15.20 -20.14
CA THR A 126 5.90 14.59 -18.88
C THR A 126 5.76 13.06 -19.01
N LEU A 127 5.60 12.36 -17.88
CA LEU A 127 5.43 10.90 -17.88
C LEU A 127 4.20 10.42 -18.68
N PHE A 128 3.14 11.23 -18.73
CA PHE A 128 1.90 10.94 -19.44
C PHE A 128 1.70 11.90 -20.62
N TRP A 129 2.79 12.24 -21.31
CA TRP A 129 2.73 13.07 -22.51
C TRP A 129 2.11 12.31 -23.67
N ASN A 130 1.09 12.88 -24.30
CA ASN A 130 0.46 12.36 -25.51
C ASN A 130 0.58 13.39 -26.65
N PRO A 131 1.37 13.11 -27.72
CA PRO A 131 1.58 14.07 -28.80
C PRO A 131 0.31 14.43 -29.59
N ASN A 132 -0.77 13.64 -29.47
CA ASN A 132 -2.04 13.94 -30.13
C ASN A 132 -2.85 15.05 -29.42
N VAL A 133 -2.54 15.35 -28.15
CA VAL A 133 -3.32 16.30 -27.33
C VAL A 133 -2.45 17.26 -26.52
N ASN A 134 -1.14 17.01 -26.44
CA ASN A 134 -0.18 17.86 -25.76
C ASN A 134 0.81 18.42 -26.79
N LYS A 135 1.02 19.73 -26.73
CA LYS A 135 2.06 20.42 -27.47
C LYS A 135 2.87 21.29 -26.54
N HIS A 136 4.11 21.53 -26.90
CA HIS A 136 4.94 22.58 -26.34
C HIS A 136 5.72 23.23 -27.47
N ASN A 137 5.39 24.49 -27.74
CA ASN A 137 6.10 25.36 -28.63
C ASN A 137 7.29 25.91 -27.84
N ASN A 138 8.43 25.22 -27.95
CA ASN A 138 9.69 25.74 -27.43
C ASN A 138 9.99 27.05 -28.16
N VAL A 139 9.79 28.17 -27.48
CA VAL A 139 10.28 29.46 -27.95
C VAL A 139 11.76 29.48 -27.58
N GLU A 140 12.63 29.24 -28.56
CA GLU A 140 14.08 29.47 -28.41
C GLU A 140 14.39 30.93 -28.05
#